data_AF-A0A392M411-F1
#
_entry.id   AF-A0A392M411-F1
#
_cell.length_a   1.000
_cell.length_b   1.000
_cell.length_c   1.000
_cell.angle_alpha   90.00
_cell.angle_beta   90.00
_cell.angle_gamma   90.00
#
_symmetry.space_group_name_H-M   'P 1'
#
loop_
_entity.id
_entity.type
_entity.pdbx_description
1 polymer ?
#
loop_
_entity_poly.entity_id
_entity_poly.type
_entity_poly.pdbx_seq_one_letter_code
_entity_poly.pdbx_strand_id
1 'polypeptide(L)'
;MKHPYNHLGGGANSVAPGYSKGSALGAEIIGTFVLVYTVFSATDPKRSARDSHVPVLAPLPIGFAVFMVHLATIPITGTGINPARSFGAAVIFNNAKVWDDHWIFWVGPFVGAAAAAAYHQYILRAAAIKALGSFRSNPTN
;
A
#
# COMPACT_ATOMS: atom_id res chain seq x y z
N MET A 1 13.83 27.91 -18.11
CA MET A 1 14.37 27.02 -17.05
C MET A 1 13.27 26.04 -16.66
N LYS A 2 13.53 24.73 -16.57
CA LYS A 2 12.50 23.77 -16.11
C LYS A 2 12.29 23.98 -14.60
N HIS A 3 11.05 24.13 -14.16
CA HIS A 3 10.70 24.31 -12.75
C HIS A 3 11.22 23.12 -11.91
N PRO A 4 11.72 23.30 -10.66
CA PRO A 4 12.24 22.21 -9.83
C PRO A 4 11.29 21.01 -9.70
N TYR A 5 9.98 21.30 -9.64
CA TYR A 5 8.90 20.30 -9.73
C TYR A 5 9.07 19.30 -10.88
N ASN A 6 9.40 19.79 -12.09
CA ASN A 6 9.57 18.97 -13.28
C ASN A 6 10.88 18.19 -13.29
N HIS A 7 11.92 18.72 -12.64
CA HIS A 7 13.20 18.04 -12.51
C HIS A 7 13.14 16.88 -11.49
N LEU A 8 12.35 17.04 -10.44
CA LEU A 8 12.18 16.05 -9.37
C LEU A 8 11.06 15.02 -9.65
N GLY A 9 10.49 15.02 -10.87
CA GLY A 9 9.45 14.05 -11.28
C GLY A 9 8.08 14.28 -10.66
N GLY A 10 7.81 15.47 -10.10
CA GLY A 10 6.49 15.88 -9.60
C GLY A 10 5.89 15.03 -8.48
N GLY A 11 6.68 14.14 -7.86
CA GLY A 11 6.20 13.18 -6.87
C GLY A 11 5.36 12.04 -7.46
N ALA A 12 5.38 11.87 -8.80
CA ALA A 12 4.66 10.83 -9.51
C ALA A 12 5.45 9.52 -9.56
N ASN A 13 4.73 8.41 -9.51
CA ASN A 13 5.34 7.09 -9.66
C ASN A 13 5.63 6.80 -11.13
N SER A 14 6.80 6.22 -11.41
CA SER A 14 7.14 5.66 -12.72
C SER A 14 8.23 4.61 -12.56
N VAL A 15 8.47 3.78 -13.57
CA VAL A 15 9.54 2.78 -13.50
C VAL A 15 10.89 3.48 -13.57
N ALA A 16 11.74 3.24 -12.56
CA ALA A 16 13.08 3.79 -12.50
C ALA A 16 13.99 3.19 -13.60
N PRO A 17 14.98 3.96 -14.11
CA PRO A 17 15.94 3.44 -15.08
C PRO A 17 16.65 2.18 -14.56
N GLY A 18 16.83 1.18 -15.42
CA GLY A 18 17.46 -0.09 -15.08
C GLY A 18 16.50 -1.18 -14.56
N TYR A 19 15.25 -0.84 -14.29
CA TYR A 19 14.21 -1.82 -13.95
C TYR A 19 13.26 -2.09 -15.12
N SER A 20 12.85 -3.34 -15.27
CA SER A 20 11.81 -3.71 -16.23
C SER A 20 10.41 -3.39 -15.68
N LYS A 21 9.42 -3.23 -16.57
CA LYS A 21 8.00 -3.10 -16.16
C LYS A 21 7.52 -4.31 -15.35
N GLY A 22 8.03 -5.51 -15.64
CA GLY A 22 7.73 -6.71 -14.87
C GLY A 22 8.28 -6.66 -13.44
N SER A 23 9.50 -6.17 -13.25
CA SER A 23 10.11 -5.96 -11.93
C SER A 23 9.34 -4.92 -11.12
N ALA A 24 8.92 -3.82 -11.75
CA ALA A 24 8.08 -2.80 -11.13
C ALA A 24 6.72 -3.36 -10.70
N LEU A 25 6.05 -4.11 -11.59
CA LEU A 25 4.78 -4.77 -11.27
C LEU A 25 4.92 -5.73 -10.10
N GLY A 26 5.96 -6.57 -10.09
CA GLY A 26 6.23 -7.49 -8.98
C GLY A 26 6.47 -6.78 -7.65
N ALA A 27 7.23 -5.67 -7.66
CA ALA A 27 7.46 -4.86 -6.48
C ALA A 27 6.16 -4.25 -5.91
N GLU A 28 5.30 -3.72 -6.78
CA GLU A 28 4.00 -3.15 -6.38
C GLU A 28 3.02 -4.23 -5.85
N ILE A 29 3.02 -5.43 -6.44
CA ILE A 29 2.22 -6.58 -5.96
C ILE A 29 2.66 -6.98 -4.56
N ILE A 30 3.96 -7.24 -4.36
CA ILE A 30 4.48 -7.71 -3.07
C ILE A 30 4.35 -6.63 -2.00
N GLY A 31 4.67 -5.37 -2.34
CA GLY A 31 4.53 -4.24 -1.42
C GLY A 31 3.08 -4.06 -0.95
N THR A 32 2.12 -4.15 -1.88
CA THR A 32 0.70 -4.05 -1.54
C THR A 32 0.21 -5.27 -0.76
N PHE A 33 0.69 -6.47 -1.09
CA PHE A 33 0.40 -7.67 -0.31
C PHE A 33 0.82 -7.49 1.15
N VAL A 34 2.04 -7.03 1.42
CA VAL A 34 2.54 -6.78 2.78
C VAL A 34 1.65 -5.78 3.53
N LEU A 35 1.30 -4.68 2.87
CA LEU A 35 0.40 -3.67 3.42
C LEU A 35 -0.98 -4.25 3.76
N VAL A 36 -1.65 -4.86 2.79
CA VAL A 36 -3.03 -5.33 2.94
C VAL A 36 -3.11 -6.53 3.89
N TYR A 37 -2.13 -7.43 3.87
CA TYR A 37 -2.02 -8.50 4.86
C TYR A 37 -1.88 -7.94 6.28
N THR A 38 -1.08 -6.89 6.46
CA THR A 38 -0.95 -6.20 7.75
C THR A 38 -2.26 -5.54 8.16
N VAL A 39 -3.00 -4.93 7.23
CA VAL A 39 -4.33 -4.37 7.48
C VAL A 39 -5.28 -5.46 7.99
N PHE A 40 -5.37 -6.60 7.30
CA PHE A 40 -6.21 -7.72 7.77
C PHE A 40 -5.77 -8.23 9.15
N SER A 41 -4.46 -8.39 9.37
CA SER A 41 -3.94 -8.85 10.67
C SER A 41 -4.17 -7.83 11.79
N ALA A 42 -4.28 -6.55 11.47
CA ALA A 42 -4.51 -5.46 12.40
C ALA A 42 -5.99 -5.15 12.64
N THR A 43 -6.91 -5.91 12.05
CA THR A 43 -8.36 -5.76 12.32
C THR A 43 -8.73 -6.26 13.71
N ASP A 44 -9.54 -5.48 14.45
CA ASP A 44 -10.17 -5.92 15.69
C ASP A 44 -11.49 -6.62 15.37
N PRO A 45 -11.61 -7.95 15.56
CA PRO A 45 -12.84 -8.69 15.25
C PRO A 45 -14.02 -8.34 16.16
N LYS A 46 -13.78 -7.58 17.25
CA LYS A 46 -14.81 -7.22 18.25
C LYS A 46 -15.21 -5.75 18.24
N ARG A 47 -14.57 -4.91 17.42
CA ARG A 47 -14.84 -3.48 17.38
C ARG A 47 -15.03 -3.04 15.94
N SER A 48 -16.14 -2.35 15.69
CA SER A 48 -16.45 -1.76 14.40
C SER A 48 -16.41 -0.24 14.50
N ALA A 49 -16.06 0.41 13.39
CA ALA A 49 -16.19 1.85 13.24
C ALA A 49 -17.66 2.25 13.42
N ARG A 50 -17.88 3.43 14.00
CA ARG A 50 -19.20 3.95 14.38
C ARG A 50 -20.22 3.76 13.27
N ASP A 51 -21.37 3.16 13.63
CA ASP A 51 -22.52 2.92 12.76
C ASP A 51 -22.20 2.09 11.49
N SER A 52 -21.20 1.19 11.54
CA SER A 52 -20.81 0.36 10.39
C SER A 52 -20.35 -1.05 10.80
N HIS A 53 -20.23 -1.95 9.81
CA HIS A 53 -19.60 -3.27 9.96
C HIS A 53 -18.09 -3.25 9.62
N VAL A 54 -17.49 -2.06 9.53
CA VAL A 54 -16.06 -1.92 9.19
C VAL A 54 -15.23 -2.09 10.46
N PRO A 55 -14.31 -3.07 10.53
CA PRO A 55 -13.52 -3.31 11.74
C PRO A 55 -12.60 -2.12 12.07
N VAL A 56 -12.39 -1.88 13.36
CA VAL A 56 -11.39 -0.92 13.84
C VAL A 56 -10.00 -1.50 13.61
N LEU A 57 -9.09 -0.69 13.07
CA LEU A 57 -7.73 -1.09 12.74
C LEU A 57 -6.74 -0.61 13.81
N ALA A 58 -5.72 -1.42 14.12
CA ALA A 58 -4.54 -0.94 14.84
C ALA A 58 -3.63 -0.14 13.87
N PRO A 59 -3.49 1.19 14.02
CA PRO A 59 -2.86 2.02 13.00
C PRO A 59 -1.33 1.89 12.97
N LEU A 60 -0.70 1.57 14.10
CA LEU A 60 0.76 1.52 14.20
C LEU A 60 1.39 0.44 13.31
N PRO A 61 0.94 -0.84 13.34
CA PRO A 61 1.46 -1.86 12.42
C PRO A 61 1.27 -1.49 10.95
N ILE A 62 0.14 -0.87 10.60
CA ILE A 62 -0.17 -0.46 9.23
C ILE A 62 0.81 0.63 8.77
N GLY A 63 1.05 1.66 9.60
CA GLY A 63 2.03 2.69 9.31
C GLY A 63 3.45 2.14 9.14
N PHE A 64 3.84 1.17 9.97
CA PHE A 64 5.12 0.48 9.85
C PHE A 64 5.22 -0.38 8.58
N ALA A 65 4.15 -1.05 8.16
CA ALA A 65 4.13 -1.78 6.90
C ALA A 65 4.35 -0.85 5.71
N VAL A 66 3.66 0.30 5.68
CA VAL A 66 3.88 1.33 4.65
C VAL A 66 5.34 1.79 4.68
N PHE A 67 5.88 2.11 5.87
CA PHE A 67 7.27 2.56 6.03
C PHE A 67 8.28 1.54 5.49
N MET A 68 8.17 0.27 5.90
CA MET A 68 9.07 -0.80 5.44
C MET A 68 9.00 -1.00 3.93
N VAL A 69 7.79 -1.00 3.35
CA VAL A 69 7.63 -1.13 1.90
C VAL A 69 8.31 0.03 1.18
N HIS A 70 8.15 1.26 1.66
CA HIS A 70 8.81 2.43 1.07
C HIS A 70 10.34 2.28 1.06
N LEU A 71 10.96 1.83 2.15
CA LEU A 71 12.40 1.61 2.21
C LEU A 71 12.90 0.64 1.12
N ALA A 72 12.09 -0.38 0.78
CA ALA A 72 12.44 -1.38 -0.22
C ALA A 72 12.10 -0.97 -1.66
N THR A 73 10.97 -0.27 -1.88
CA THR A 73 10.41 -0.05 -3.23
C THR A 73 10.61 1.35 -3.81
N ILE A 74 11.07 2.34 -3.00
CA ILE A 74 11.40 3.68 -3.52
C ILE A 74 12.36 3.63 -4.72
N PRO A 75 13.47 2.85 -4.70
CA PRO A 75 14.41 2.81 -5.82
C PRO A 75 13.85 2.24 -7.13
N ILE A 76 12.74 1.50 -7.07
CA ILE A 76 12.17 0.78 -8.22
C ILE A 76 11.07 1.63 -8.89
N THR A 77 10.13 2.15 -8.10
CA THR A 77 8.92 2.82 -8.60
C THR A 77 8.58 4.13 -7.90
N GLY A 78 9.39 4.54 -6.91
CA GLY A 78 9.01 5.58 -5.95
C GLY A 78 7.96 5.12 -4.93
N THR A 79 7.59 3.83 -4.93
CA THR A 79 6.53 3.21 -4.12
C THR A 79 5.13 3.73 -4.41
N GLY A 80 4.33 2.94 -5.13
CA GLY A 80 2.92 3.21 -5.36
C GLY A 80 2.06 2.74 -4.19
N ILE A 81 1.79 1.43 -4.14
CA ILE A 81 0.96 0.65 -3.20
C ILE A 81 -0.42 1.24 -2.86
N ASN A 82 -0.81 2.29 -3.57
CA ASN A 82 -2.02 3.07 -3.37
C ASN A 82 -2.39 3.74 -4.71
N PRO A 83 -3.35 3.17 -5.46
CA PRO A 83 -3.74 3.69 -6.76
C PRO A 83 -4.19 5.14 -6.75
N ALA A 84 -4.90 5.59 -5.70
CA ALA A 84 -5.36 6.97 -5.58
C ALA A 84 -4.19 7.95 -5.42
N ARG A 85 -3.16 7.58 -4.64
CA ARG A 85 -1.93 8.39 -4.48
C ARG A 85 -1.15 8.48 -5.79
N SER A 86 -1.03 7.37 -6.53
CA SER A 86 -0.35 7.37 -7.83
C SER A 86 -1.14 8.15 -8.88
N PHE A 87 -2.48 8.06 -8.87
CA PHE A 87 -3.36 8.78 -9.79
C PHE A 87 -3.33 10.28 -9.57
N GLY A 88 -3.46 10.74 -8.32
CA GLY A 88 -3.40 12.16 -7.99
C GLY A 88 -2.09 12.80 -8.46
N ALA A 89 -0.96 12.14 -8.26
CA ALA A 89 0.33 12.64 -8.73
C ALA A 89 0.44 12.63 -10.27
N ALA A 90 -0.08 11.58 -10.94
CA ALA A 90 -0.08 11.50 -12.41
C ALA A 90 -0.91 12.61 -13.06
N VAL A 91 -2.09 12.93 -12.50
CA VAL A 91 -2.97 14.01 -12.98
C VAL A 91 -2.31 15.37 -12.87
N ILE A 92 -1.72 15.70 -11.71
CA ILE A 92 -1.09 17.01 -11.50
C ILE A 92 0.20 17.15 -12.30
N PHE A 93 0.99 16.08 -12.39
CA PHE A 93 2.26 16.11 -13.11
C PHE A 93 2.10 16.04 -14.63
N ASN A 94 1.04 15.37 -15.09
CA ASN A 94 0.62 15.23 -16.48
C ASN A 94 1.77 14.98 -17.48
N ASN A 95 2.53 13.92 -17.25
CA ASN A 95 3.69 13.56 -18.06
C ASN A 95 3.45 12.25 -18.82
N ALA A 96 3.86 12.19 -20.09
CA ALA A 96 3.64 11.03 -20.95
C ALA A 96 4.21 9.72 -20.38
N LYS A 97 5.47 9.72 -19.93
CA LYS A 97 6.10 8.52 -19.34
C LYS A 97 5.34 8.04 -18.10
N VAL A 98 4.88 8.97 -17.27
CA VAL A 98 4.12 8.64 -16.06
C VAL A 98 2.80 7.98 -16.41
N TRP A 99 2.09 8.48 -17.43
CA TRP A 99 0.87 7.85 -17.92
C TRP A 99 1.12 6.48 -18.56
N ASP A 100 2.22 6.30 -19.30
CA ASP A 100 2.60 5.01 -19.92
C ASP A 100 2.92 3.90 -18.90
N ASP A 101 3.40 4.29 -17.71
CA ASP A 101 3.67 3.37 -16.60
C ASP A 101 2.48 3.25 -15.63
N HIS A 102 1.46 4.11 -15.76
CA HIS A 102 0.44 4.31 -14.73
C HIS A 102 -0.39 3.06 -14.42
N TRP A 103 -0.65 2.23 -15.41
CA TRP A 103 -1.43 0.99 -15.26
C TRP A 103 -0.83 0.03 -14.23
N ILE A 104 0.50 0.04 -14.04
CA ILE A 104 1.20 -0.79 -13.07
C ILE A 104 0.72 -0.49 -11.65
N PHE A 105 0.45 0.79 -11.36
CA PHE A 105 0.01 1.28 -10.05
C PHE A 105 -1.48 1.07 -9.78
N TRP A 106 -2.20 0.45 -10.73
CA TRP A 106 -3.55 -0.09 -10.52
C TRP A 106 -3.52 -1.60 -10.44
N VAL A 107 -2.95 -2.25 -11.46
CA VAL A 107 -2.91 -3.71 -11.58
C VAL A 107 -2.10 -4.32 -10.42
N GLY A 108 -0.92 -3.77 -10.12
CA GLY A 108 -0.07 -4.28 -9.05
C GLY A 108 -0.77 -4.25 -7.69
N PRO A 109 -1.28 -3.09 -7.23
CA PRO A 109 -1.98 -3.01 -5.96
C PRO A 109 -3.24 -3.85 -5.87
N PHE A 110 -4.07 -3.93 -6.92
CA PHE A 110 -5.27 -4.77 -6.89
C PHE A 110 -4.93 -6.26 -6.80
N VAL A 111 -3.93 -6.73 -7.55
CA VAL A 111 -3.48 -8.13 -7.47
C VAL A 111 -2.89 -8.43 -6.09
N GLY A 112 -2.03 -7.56 -5.56
CA GLY A 112 -1.45 -7.72 -4.23
C GLY A 112 -2.49 -7.74 -3.11
N ALA A 113 -3.49 -6.86 -3.18
CA ALA A 113 -4.59 -6.81 -2.23
C ALA A 113 -5.47 -8.07 -2.28
N ALA A 114 -5.82 -8.53 -3.49
CA ALA A 114 -6.62 -9.74 -3.67
C ALA A 114 -5.88 -10.99 -3.14
N ALA A 115 -4.58 -11.10 -3.41
CA ALA A 115 -3.75 -12.18 -2.89
C ALA A 115 -3.67 -12.15 -1.35
N ALA A 116 -3.52 -10.98 -0.74
CA ALA A 116 -3.51 -10.84 0.72
C ALA A 116 -4.84 -11.22 1.36
N ALA A 117 -5.96 -10.82 0.75
CA ALA A 117 -7.30 -11.20 1.19
C ALA A 117 -7.49 -12.72 1.12
N ALA A 118 -7.14 -13.33 -0.01
CA ALA A 118 -7.26 -14.78 -0.20
C ALA A 118 -6.38 -15.57 0.79
N TYR A 119 -5.14 -15.11 1.02
CA TYR A 119 -4.22 -15.73 1.97
C TYR A 119 -4.77 -15.66 3.41
N HIS A 120 -5.22 -14.49 3.85
CA HIS A 120 -5.75 -14.31 5.20
C HIS A 120 -7.05 -15.10 5.44
N GLN A 121 -7.97 -15.08 4.46
CA GLN A 121 -9.30 -15.69 4.62
C GLN A 121 -9.31 -17.20 4.40
N TYR A 122 -8.65 -17.70 3.35
CA TYR A 122 -8.79 -19.09 2.93
C TYR A 122 -7.64 -19.99 3.41
N ILE A 123 -6.42 -19.47 3.44
CA ILE A 123 -5.23 -20.24 3.86
C ILE A 123 -5.10 -20.22 5.38
N LEU A 124 -5.03 -19.03 5.98
CA LEU A 124 -4.89 -18.91 7.44
C LEU A 124 -6.21 -19.08 8.20
N ARG A 125 -7.35 -18.85 7.53
CA ARG A 125 -8.68 -18.78 8.17
C ARG A 125 -8.68 -17.85 9.40
N ALA A 126 -7.92 -16.76 9.32
CA ALA A 126 -7.60 -15.89 10.45
C ALA A 126 -8.65 -14.80 10.70
N ALA A 127 -9.82 -14.86 10.04
CA ALA A 127 -10.86 -13.82 10.15
C ALA A 127 -11.36 -13.58 11.58
N ALA A 128 -11.24 -14.58 12.48
CA ALA A 128 -11.61 -14.47 13.89
C ALA A 128 -10.42 -14.17 14.82
N ILE A 129 -9.19 -14.07 14.30
CA ILE A 129 -7.99 -13.87 15.10
C ILE A 129 -7.83 -12.39 15.42
N LYS A 130 -7.57 -12.08 16.70
CA LYS A 130 -7.22 -10.74 17.15
C LYS A 130 -5.71 -10.66 17.40
N ALA A 131 -5.01 -9.84 16.62
CA ALA A 131 -3.61 -9.54 16.91
C ALA A 131 -3.48 -8.75 18.22
N LEU A 132 -2.53 -9.15 19.06
CA LEU A 132 -2.18 -8.39 20.26
C LEU A 132 -1.32 -7.19 19.86
N GLY A 133 -1.92 -6.00 19.83
CA GLY A 133 -1.20 -4.75 19.56
C GLY A 133 -0.25 -4.38 20.70
N SER A 134 0.83 -3.66 20.38
CA SER A 134 1.91 -3.27 21.31
C SER A 134 1.46 -2.39 22.48
N PHE A 135 0.28 -1.77 22.43
CA PHE A 135 -0.25 -0.93 23.49
C PHE A 135 -1.41 -1.64 24.19
N ARG A 136 -1.13 -2.28 25.32
CA ARG A 136 -2.15 -2.51 26.35
C ARG A 136 -2.57 -1.15 26.90
N SER A 137 -3.72 -0.63 26.49
CA SER A 137 -4.38 0.40 27.30
C SER A 137 -4.82 -0.27 28.60
N ASN A 138 -4.26 0.16 29.72
CA ASN A 138 -4.69 -0.31 31.03
C ASN A 138 -6.18 0.07 31.19
N PRO A 139 -7.08 -0.83 31.65
CA PRO A 139 -8.50 -0.53 31.78
C PRO A 139 -8.85 0.48 32.89
N THR A 140 -7.84 1.03 33.57
CA THR A 140 -7.98 1.89 34.74
C THR A 140 -7.44 3.28 34.39
N ASN A 141 -8.27 4.11 33.77
CA ASN A 141 -8.27 5.58 33.84
C ASN A 141 -9.60 6.07 33.28
#